data_AF-A0A947KC42-F1
#
_entry.id   AF-A0A947KC42-F1
#
_cell.length_a   1.000
_cell.length_b   1.000
_cell.length_c   1.000
_cell.angle_alpha   90.00
_cell.angle_beta   90.00
_cell.angle_gamma   90.00
#
_symmetry.space_group_name_H-M   'P 1'
#
loop_
_entity.id
_entity.type
_entity.pdbx_description
1 polymer ?
#
loop_
_entity_poly.entity_id
_entity_poly.type
_entity_poly.pdbx_seq_one_letter_code
_entity_poly.pdbx_strand_id
1 'polypeptide(L)'
;MKKLKNPFVDQKGYNCFVCSPHNAVGLHLDFYLDGDIIKARWKPEDQYQGYPNVLHGGIQAALLDEVASWAVYAVAGTGGVTSRINVQYKKPVLIDKGEISLTA
;
A
#
# COMPACT_ATOMS: atom_id res chain seq x y z
N MET A 1 9.23 -5.28 -14.84
CA MET A 1 8.12 -4.70 -14.05
C MET A 1 6.81 -4.58 -14.86
N LYS A 2 5.76 -5.32 -14.47
CA LYS A 2 4.43 -5.38 -15.09
C LYS A 2 3.39 -4.75 -14.16
N LYS A 3 2.61 -3.76 -14.62
CA LYS A 3 1.51 -3.20 -13.81
C LYS A 3 0.43 -4.27 -13.56
N LEU A 4 0.02 -4.41 -12.30
CA LEU A 4 -1.07 -5.31 -11.91
C LEU A 4 -2.41 -4.58 -12.04
N LYS A 5 -3.44 -5.31 -12.49
CA LYS A 5 -4.81 -4.81 -12.53
C LYS A 5 -5.50 -5.21 -11.23
N ASN A 6 -6.10 -4.25 -10.56
CA ASN A 6 -6.96 -4.50 -9.40
C ASN A 6 -8.27 -5.18 -9.86
N PRO A 7 -8.47 -6.48 -9.56
CA PRO A 7 -9.62 -7.23 -10.06
C PRO A 7 -10.92 -6.84 -9.35
N PHE A 8 -10.84 -6.08 -8.26
CA PHE A 8 -11.99 -5.71 -7.43
C PHE A 8 -12.63 -4.38 -7.83
N VAL A 9 -12.02 -3.62 -8.75
CA VAL A 9 -12.48 -2.26 -9.13
C VAL A 9 -13.95 -2.24 -9.56
N ASP A 10 -14.39 -3.25 -10.31
CA ASP A 10 -15.76 -3.35 -10.82
C ASP A 10 -16.71 -4.08 -9.85
N GLN A 11 -16.22 -4.53 -8.69
CA GLN A 11 -17.04 -5.22 -7.71
C GLN A 11 -17.94 -4.22 -6.97
N LYS A 12 -19.26 -4.47 -6.97
CA LYS A 12 -20.24 -3.63 -6.29
C LYS A 12 -19.88 -3.46 -4.80
N GLY A 13 -19.74 -2.21 -4.37
CA GLY A 13 -19.41 -1.86 -2.99
C GLY A 13 -17.92 -1.91 -2.65
N TYR A 14 -17.04 -2.21 -3.61
CA TYR A 14 -15.61 -2.17 -3.40
C TYR A 14 -15.11 -0.76 -3.12
N ASN A 15 -14.51 -0.56 -1.95
CA ASN A 15 -14.04 0.74 -1.50
C ASN A 15 -12.80 0.62 -0.62
N CYS A 16 -11.85 -0.26 -1.00
CA CYS A 16 -10.63 -0.48 -0.21
C CYS A 16 -9.93 0.85 0.11
N PHE A 17 -9.53 1.02 1.37
CA PHE A 17 -8.85 2.22 1.84
C PHE A 17 -7.50 2.43 1.15
N VAL A 18 -6.75 1.36 0.85
CA VAL A 18 -5.39 1.51 0.32
C VAL A 18 -5.35 1.48 -1.21
N CYS A 19 -6.06 0.57 -1.88
CA CYS A 19 -5.89 0.31 -3.31
C CYS A 19 -7.11 0.56 -4.21
N SER A 20 -8.26 1.01 -3.67
CA SER A 20 -9.38 1.40 -4.53
C SER A 20 -9.09 2.76 -5.17
N PRO A 21 -9.21 2.90 -6.50
CA PRO A 21 -9.05 4.20 -7.16
C PRO A 21 -10.23 5.15 -6.93
N HIS A 22 -11.33 4.66 -6.35
CA HIS A 22 -12.58 5.42 -6.18
C HIS A 22 -12.86 5.83 -4.73
N ASN A 23 -12.04 5.38 -3.77
CA ASN A 23 -12.25 5.74 -2.38
C ASN A 23 -11.88 7.22 -2.16
N ALA A 24 -12.84 8.07 -1.83
CA ALA A 24 -12.61 9.51 -1.69
C ALA A 24 -11.53 9.91 -0.67
N VAL A 25 -11.23 9.05 0.30
CA VAL A 25 -10.21 9.28 1.34
C VAL A 25 -9.12 8.20 1.33
N GLY A 26 -9.06 7.40 0.26
CA GLY A 26 -8.12 6.29 0.14
C GLY A 26 -6.71 6.71 -0.29
N LEU A 27 -5.77 5.78 -0.19
CA LEU A 27 -4.36 5.99 -0.54
C LEU A 27 -4.07 5.75 -2.04
N HIS A 28 -5.01 5.11 -2.76
CA HIS A 28 -4.97 4.88 -4.21
C HIS A 28 -3.69 4.21 -4.73
N LEU A 29 -3.20 3.21 -3.99
CA LEU A 29 -1.96 2.52 -4.30
C LEU A 29 -2.06 1.66 -5.57
N ASP A 30 -1.09 1.81 -6.46
CA ASP A 30 -0.88 0.99 -7.66
C ASP A 30 0.26 -0.02 -7.44
N PHE A 31 0.12 -1.22 -8.02
CA PHE A 31 1.07 -2.32 -7.84
C PHE A 31 1.70 -2.76 -9.15
N TYR A 32 2.94 -3.23 -9.04
CA TYR A 32 3.72 -3.74 -10.14
C TYR A 32 4.44 -5.01 -9.73
N LEU A 33 4.39 -6.03 -10.58
CA LEU A 33 5.12 -7.28 -10.40
C LEU A 33 6.48 -7.19 -11.11
N ASP A 34 7.56 -7.47 -10.40
CA ASP A 34 8.93 -7.50 -10.92
C ASP A 34 9.62 -8.80 -10.50
N GLY A 35 9.49 -9.83 -11.34
CA GLY A 35 9.83 -11.20 -10.95
C GLY A 35 8.79 -11.74 -9.98
N ASP A 36 9.23 -12.08 -8.78
CA ASP A 36 8.45 -12.54 -7.63
C ASP A 36 8.24 -11.43 -6.57
N ILE A 37 8.63 -10.18 -6.89
CA ILE A 37 8.52 -9.04 -5.97
C ILE A 37 7.36 -8.13 -6.40
N ILE A 38 6.50 -7.79 -5.45
CA ILE A 38 5.51 -6.72 -5.60
C ILE A 38 6.17 -5.40 -5.24
N LYS A 39 6.05 -4.44 -6.15
CA LYS A 39 6.52 -3.06 -5.97
C LYS A 39 5.34 -2.10 -6.03
N ALA A 40 5.37 -1.09 -5.19
CA ALA A 40 4.47 0.05 -5.27
C ALA A 40 5.24 1.36 -5.05
N ARG A 41 4.66 2.45 -5.55
CA ARG A 41 5.18 3.80 -5.42
C ARG A 41 4.04 4.69 -4.95
N TRP A 42 4.34 5.54 -3.98
CA TRP A 42 3.31 6.37 -3.36
C TRP A 42 3.92 7.67 -2.88
N LYS A 43 3.20 8.79 -3.09
CA LYS A 43 3.65 10.09 -2.64
C LYS A 43 2.86 10.48 -1.39
N PRO A 44 3.51 10.66 -0.23
CA PRO A 44 2.86 11.17 0.96
C PRO A 44 2.32 12.59 0.78
N GLU A 45 1.19 12.85 1.44
CA GLU A 45 0.53 14.15 1.51
C GLU A 45 0.41 14.60 2.98
N ASP A 46 0.29 15.91 3.19
CA ASP A 46 0.27 16.55 4.52
C ASP A 46 -0.82 16.00 5.45
N GLN A 47 -1.95 15.56 4.88
CA GLN A 47 -3.08 15.01 5.64
C GLN A 47 -2.78 13.66 6.31
N TYR A 48 -1.69 12.98 5.93
CA TYR A 48 -1.30 11.68 6.47
C TYR A 48 -0.25 11.76 7.57
N GLN A 49 0.06 12.97 8.06
CA GLN A 49 1.05 13.16 9.12
C GLN A 49 0.56 12.63 10.47
N GLY A 50 1.46 12.01 11.23
CA GLY A 50 1.25 11.70 12.66
C GLY A 50 2.00 12.65 13.60
N TYR A 51 3.07 13.25 13.11
CA TYR A 51 3.83 14.31 13.75
C TYR A 51 4.26 15.31 12.65
N PRO A 52 4.58 16.58 12.96
CA PRO A 52 5.05 17.51 11.95
C PRO A 52 6.14 16.92 11.04
N ASN A 53 5.86 16.89 9.73
CA ASN A 53 6.67 16.33 8.66
C ASN A 53 6.95 14.81 8.75
N VAL A 54 6.21 14.04 9.54
CA VAL A 54 6.40 12.59 9.68
C VAL A 54 5.11 11.85 9.31
N LEU A 55 5.21 10.96 8.33
CA LEU A 55 4.11 10.10 7.90
C LEU A 55 3.61 9.26 9.08
N HIS A 56 2.30 9.26 9.33
CA HIS A 56 1.69 8.54 10.45
C HIS A 56 2.04 7.05 10.38
N GLY A 57 2.45 6.46 11.52
CA GLY A 57 2.88 5.05 11.58
C GLY A 57 1.79 4.07 11.12
N GLY A 58 0.52 4.38 11.39
CA GLY A 58 -0.61 3.61 10.90
C GLY A 58 -0.79 3.64 9.38
N ILE A 59 -0.44 4.75 8.70
CA ILE A 59 -0.47 4.84 7.24
C ILE A 59 0.65 4.00 6.65
N GLN A 60 1.86 4.09 7.22
CA GLN A 60 2.97 3.21 6.85
C GLN A 60 2.60 1.73 7.00
N ALA A 61 1.96 1.36 8.12
CA ALA A 61 1.52 -0.02 8.35
C ALA A 61 0.46 -0.48 7.33
N ALA A 62 -0.52 0.37 7.00
CA ALA A 62 -1.54 0.07 6.01
C ALA A 62 -0.94 -0.14 4.60
N LEU A 63 0.04 0.71 4.21
CA LEU A 63 0.76 0.54 2.95
C LEU A 63 1.55 -0.78 2.92
N LEU A 64 2.21 -1.14 4.02
CA LEU A 64 2.96 -2.40 4.12
C LEU A 64 2.04 -3.63 4.09
N ASP A 65 0.92 -3.57 4.80
CA ASP A 65 -0.10 -4.64 4.80
C ASP A 65 -0.65 -4.88 3.40
N GLU A 66 -1.00 -3.81 2.68
CA GLU A 66 -1.58 -3.93 1.34
C GLU A 66 -0.57 -4.51 0.33
N VAL A 67 0.69 -4.06 0.32
CA VAL A 67 1.70 -4.61 -0.60
C VAL A 67 1.98 -6.09 -0.28
N ALA A 68 2.00 -6.49 1.00
CA ALA A 68 2.13 -7.89 1.40
C ALA A 68 0.91 -8.74 0.98
N SER A 69 -0.31 -8.22 1.13
CA SER A 69 -1.54 -8.86 0.64
C SER A 69 -1.49 -9.10 -0.86
N TRP A 70 -0.98 -8.13 -1.63
CA TRP A 70 -0.77 -8.27 -3.06
C TRP A 70 0.28 -9.31 -3.44
N ALA A 71 1.28 -9.57 -2.60
CA ALA A 71 2.22 -10.67 -2.81
C ALA A 71 1.52 -12.03 -2.64
N VAL A 72 0.66 -12.18 -1.63
CA VAL A 72 -0.18 -13.38 -1.47
C VAL A 72 -1.07 -13.57 -2.70
N TYR A 73 -1.69 -12.49 -3.18
CA TYR A 73 -2.59 -12.55 -4.33
C TYR A 73 -1.88 -12.88 -5.65
N ALA A 74 -0.85 -12.10 -6.01
CA ALA A 74 -0.26 -12.15 -7.34
C ALA A 74 0.94 -13.10 -7.46
N VAL A 75 1.67 -13.37 -6.37
CA VAL A 75 2.84 -14.25 -6.37
C VAL A 75 2.43 -15.65 -5.90
N ALA A 76 1.77 -15.75 -4.74
CA ALA A 76 1.30 -17.05 -4.23
C ALA A 76 0.02 -17.56 -4.92
N GLY A 77 -0.69 -16.69 -5.66
CA GLY A 77 -1.86 -17.08 -6.47
C GLY A 77 -3.08 -17.46 -5.64
N THR A 78 -3.24 -16.91 -4.43
CA THR A 78 -4.33 -17.24 -3.51
C THR A 78 -4.85 -16.02 -2.75
N GLY A 79 -5.96 -16.17 -2.03
CA GLY A 79 -6.53 -15.14 -1.16
C GLY A 79 -6.28 -15.43 0.32
N GLY A 80 -6.30 -14.38 1.16
CA GLY A 80 -6.15 -14.50 2.60
C GLY A 80 -6.56 -13.25 3.34
N VAL A 81 -6.62 -13.35 4.66
CA VAL A 81 -6.83 -12.23 5.58
C VAL A 81 -5.65 -12.11 6.53
N THR A 82 -5.26 -10.87 6.87
CA THR A 82 -4.15 -10.62 7.78
C THR A 82 -4.48 -11.12 9.18
N SER A 83 -3.79 -12.15 9.65
CA SER A 83 -3.94 -12.69 11.01
C SER A 83 -3.00 -12.02 12.02
N ARG A 84 -1.85 -11.52 11.54
CA ARG A 84 -0.85 -10.81 12.33
C ARG A 84 0.00 -9.95 11.40
N ILE A 85 0.28 -8.73 11.84
CA ILE A 85 1.31 -7.87 11.25
C ILE A 85 2.35 -7.51 12.33
N ASN A 86 3.62 -7.49 11.97
CA ASN A 86 4.70 -7.01 12.81
C ASN A 86 5.48 -5.96 12.04
N VAL A 87 5.40 -4.70 12.48
CA VAL A 87 6.02 -3.55 11.82
C VAL A 87 7.14 -3.00 12.69
N GLN A 88 8.34 -2.88 12.13
CA GLN A 88 9.47 -2.25 12.78
C GLN A 88 9.82 -0.92 12.09
N TYR A 89 9.58 0.20 12.78
CA TYR A 89 9.90 1.54 12.29
C TYR A 89 11.37 1.88 12.57
N LYS A 90 12.20 1.84 11.52
CA LYS A 90 13.66 2.04 11.65
C LYS A 90 14.09 3.51 11.58
N LYS A 91 13.40 4.30 10.76
CA LYS A 91 13.66 5.73 10.53
C LYS A 91 12.33 6.44 10.28
N PRO A 92 12.21 7.74 10.62
CA PRO A 92 11.04 8.51 10.24
C PRO A 92 10.92 8.59 8.71
N VAL A 93 9.70 8.46 8.20
CA VAL A 93 9.38 8.73 6.80
C VAL A 93 8.94 10.19 6.71
N LEU A 94 9.80 11.03 6.13
CA LEU A 94 9.53 12.44 5.96
C LEU A 94 8.68 12.67 4.71
N ILE A 95 7.58 13.41 4.85
CA ILE A 95 6.62 13.59 3.75
C ILE A 95 7.14 14.56 2.67
N ASP A 96 8.05 15.46 3.03
CA ASP A 96 8.67 16.43 2.12
C ASP A 96 9.75 15.85 1.19
N LYS A 97 10.13 14.57 1.38
CA LYS A 97 11.18 13.91 0.60
C LYS A 97 10.70 13.30 -0.71
N GLY A 98 9.42 13.45 -1.03
CA GLY A 98 8.82 12.98 -2.28
C GLY A 98 8.31 11.53 -2.19
N GLU A 99 8.33 10.85 -3.32
CA GLU A 99 7.76 9.50 -3.47
C GLU A 99 8.53 8.46 -2.64
N ILE A 100 7.79 7.58 -1.98
CA ILE A 100 8.32 6.40 -1.29
C ILE A 100 8.11 5.15 -2.15
N SER A 101 9.05 4.22 -2.05
CA SER A 101 8.95 2.90 -2.67
C SER A 101 8.63 1.85 -1.62
N LEU A 102 7.68 0.97 -1.95
CA LEU A 102 7.24 -0.14 -1.12
C LEU A 102 7.54 -1.45 -1.87
N THR A 103 7.93 -2.50 -1.13
CA THR A 103 8.26 -3.81 -1.70
C THR A 103 7.79 -4.94 -0.79
N ALA A 104 7.19 -5.99 -1.37
CA ALA A 104 6.93 -7.27 -0.70
C ALA A 104 7.32 -8.45 -1.60
#